data_AF-V4SRD6-F1
#
_entry.id   AF-V4SRD6-F1
#
_cell.length_a   1.000
_cell.length_b   1.000
_cell.length_c   1.000
_cell.angle_alpha   90.00
_cell.angle_beta   90.00
_cell.angle_gamma   90.00
#
_symmetry.space_group_name_H-M   'P 1'
#
loop_
_entity.id
_entity.type
_entity.pdbx_description
1 polymer ?
#
loop_
_entity_poly.entity_id
_entity_poly.type
_entity_poly.pdbx_seq_one_letter_code
_entity_poly.pdbx_strand_id
1 'polypeptide(L)'
;MATELVNSATSEKLADVDWTKNIEICELVARDQRHAKDVIKAIKKRLVAKNTNLLEMLMNNIGDHIHKLVIDTGILPILVKIVKKKSDLPVRERIFLLLDATQTSLGGASGKFPQYYTAYYELVSAGVQFPQRPRTIPSSHPSSDANKKVTLNGELAFSRNEGVTLAQQPEPQIVPESSIIQKASNALEVLKDVLDAVGTQNPEGAKDEFTLDLVEQCSFQKQRVMHLVMTSR
;
A
#
# COMPACT_ATOMS: atom_id res chain seq x y z
N MET A 1 14.72 3.04 29.01
CA MET A 1 14.16 4.15 28.21
C MET A 1 13.66 3.70 26.84
N ALA A 2 14.49 3.55 25.79
CA ALA A 2 14.00 3.27 24.42
C ALA A 2 13.13 1.98 24.30
N THR A 3 13.56 0.88 24.94
CA THR A 3 12.79 -0.37 24.97
C THR A 3 11.46 -0.26 25.72
N GLU A 4 11.41 0.53 26.80
CA GLU A 4 10.18 0.75 27.57
C GLU A 4 9.19 1.60 26.78
N LEU A 5 9.68 2.60 26.06
CA LEU A 5 8.88 3.43 25.17
C LEU A 5 8.24 2.56 24.08
N VAL A 6 9.01 1.70 23.41
CA VAL A 6 8.48 0.70 22.46
C VAL A 6 7.45 -0.20 23.12
N ASN A 7 7.75 -0.75 24.30
CA ASN A 7 6.83 -1.63 25.02
C ASN A 7 5.49 -0.95 25.34
N SER A 8 5.52 0.33 25.67
CA SER A 8 4.33 1.12 25.96
C SER A 8 3.55 1.49 24.70
N ALA A 9 4.23 1.78 23.59
CA ALA A 9 3.65 2.14 22.29
C ALA A 9 3.05 0.94 21.55
N THR A 10 3.57 -0.26 21.81
CA THR A 10 3.11 -1.51 21.18
C THR A 10 2.42 -2.44 22.17
N SER A 11 1.83 -1.90 23.23
CA SER A 11 1.11 -2.69 24.24
C SER A 11 -0.20 -3.22 23.67
N GLU A 12 -0.50 -4.50 23.91
CA GLU A 12 -1.78 -5.14 23.52
C GLU A 12 -2.99 -4.54 24.25
N LYS A 13 -2.76 -3.77 25.32
CA LYS A 13 -3.82 -3.07 26.08
C LYS A 13 -4.27 -1.77 25.40
N LEU A 14 -3.59 -1.33 24.35
CA LEU A 14 -3.98 -0.12 23.63
C LEU A 14 -5.22 -0.42 22.78
N ALA A 15 -6.24 0.43 22.92
CA ALA A 15 -7.43 0.37 22.07
C ALA A 15 -7.07 0.72 20.61
N ASP A 16 -6.15 1.67 20.44
CA ASP A 16 -5.74 2.22 19.15
C ASP A 16 -4.22 2.45 19.07
N VAL A 17 -3.74 2.77 17.88
CA VAL A 17 -2.33 3.07 17.62
C VAL A 17 -1.93 4.36 18.32
N ASP A 18 -0.91 4.31 19.18
CA ASP A 18 -0.33 5.50 19.82
C ASP A 18 0.66 6.20 18.87
N TRP A 19 0.11 7.03 17.98
CA TRP A 19 0.90 7.79 17.00
C TRP A 19 1.93 8.71 17.65
N THR A 20 1.59 9.31 18.79
CA THR A 20 2.50 10.20 19.52
C THR A 20 3.76 9.47 19.94
N LYS A 21 3.63 8.30 20.58
CA LYS A 21 4.80 7.51 20.97
C LYS A 21 5.55 6.94 19.77
N ASN A 22 4.84 6.56 18.70
CA ASN A 22 5.51 6.06 17.49
C ASN A 22 6.38 7.14 16.84
N ILE A 23 5.91 8.38 16.77
CA ILE A 23 6.69 9.52 16.28
C ILE A 23 7.87 9.80 17.21
N GLU A 24 7.65 9.80 18.53
CA GLU A 24 8.73 9.99 19.52
C GLU A 24 9.85 8.94 19.37
N ILE A 25 9.49 7.67 19.15
CA ILE A 25 10.46 6.60 18.90
C ILE A 25 11.21 6.83 17.59
N CYS A 26 10.52 7.28 16.54
CA CYS A 26 11.16 7.58 15.26
C CYS A 26 12.15 8.75 15.40
N GLU A 27 11.77 9.82 16.09
CA GLU A 27 12.65 10.94 16.40
C GLU A 27 13.86 10.53 17.24
N LEU A 28 13.65 9.69 18.26
CA LEU A 28 14.73 9.18 19.12
C LEU A 28 15.79 8.44 18.28
N VAL A 29 15.34 7.57 17.39
CA VAL A 29 16.24 6.78 16.53
C VAL A 29 16.88 7.64 15.45
N ALA A 30 16.16 8.63 14.90
CA ALA A 30 16.69 9.57 13.93
C ALA A 30 17.78 10.47 14.52
N ARG A 31 17.63 10.89 15.79
CA ARG A 31 18.62 11.71 16.50
C ARG A 31 19.85 10.90 16.91
N ASP A 32 19.67 9.67 17.38
CA ASP A 32 20.77 8.80 17.80
C ASP A 32 20.57 7.34 17.37
N GLN A 33 21.35 6.94 16.36
CA GLN A 33 21.36 5.58 15.80
C GLN A 33 21.76 4.51 16.82
N ARG A 34 22.40 4.86 17.95
CA ARG A 34 22.72 3.91 19.02
C ARG A 34 21.47 3.25 19.60
N HIS A 35 20.33 3.95 19.57
CA HIS A 35 19.04 3.40 20.02
C HIS A 35 18.39 2.45 19.01
N ALA A 36 18.74 2.53 17.72
CA ALA A 36 18.10 1.76 16.66
C ALA A 36 18.13 0.25 16.93
N LYS A 37 19.28 -0.28 17.37
CA LYS A 37 19.45 -1.71 17.62
C LYS A 37 18.53 -2.23 18.72
N ASP A 38 18.38 -1.47 19.81
CA ASP A 38 17.55 -1.87 20.94
C ASP A 38 16.06 -1.70 20.63
N VAL A 39 15.70 -0.66 19.87
CA VAL A 39 14.34 -0.46 19.35
C VAL A 39 13.93 -1.60 18.42
N ILE A 40 14.75 -1.95 17.43
CA ILE A 40 14.46 -3.05 16.50
C ILE A 40 14.36 -4.40 17.23
N LYS A 41 15.23 -4.66 18.21
CA LYS A 41 15.11 -5.86 19.07
C LYS A 41 13.82 -5.88 19.88
N ALA A 42 13.40 -4.74 20.42
CA ALA A 42 12.15 -4.62 21.16
C ALA A 42 10.94 -4.88 20.24
N ILE A 43 10.93 -4.28 19.05
CA ILE A 43 9.91 -4.50 18.02
C ILE A 43 9.85 -5.97 17.64
N LYS A 44 11.00 -6.63 17.38
CA LYS A 44 11.06 -8.05 17.04
C LYS A 44 10.32 -8.93 18.05
N LYS A 45 10.47 -8.64 19.36
CA LYS A 45 9.77 -9.37 20.43
C LYS A 45 8.25 -9.13 20.41
N ARG A 46 7.82 -7.99 19.87
CA ARG A 46 6.42 -7.53 19.81
C ARG A 46 5.71 -7.86 18.50
N LEU A 47 6.41 -8.26 17.44
CA LEU A 47 5.79 -8.68 16.18
C LEU A 47 4.82 -9.86 16.34
N VAL A 48 5.02 -10.69 17.38
CA VAL A 48 4.07 -11.75 17.76
C VAL A 48 2.71 -11.17 18.18
N ALA A 49 2.71 -9.97 18.77
CA ALA A 49 1.54 -9.18 19.15
C ALA A 49 0.99 -8.31 17.99
N LYS A 50 1.43 -8.58 16.74
CA LYS A 50 0.83 -8.07 15.50
C LYS A 50 0.95 -6.56 15.24
N ASN A 51 1.78 -5.82 15.98
CA ASN A 51 1.98 -4.38 15.75
C ASN A 51 3.15 -4.15 14.77
N THR A 52 2.83 -3.95 13.49
CA THR A 52 3.84 -3.70 12.43
C THR A 52 3.98 -2.23 12.05
N ASN A 53 3.13 -1.35 12.58
CA ASN A 53 3.05 0.07 12.21
C ASN A 53 4.36 0.80 12.55
N LEU A 54 4.91 0.54 13.73
CA LEU A 54 6.16 1.16 14.16
C LEU A 54 7.35 0.67 13.30
N LEU A 55 7.36 -0.62 12.92
CA LEU A 55 8.39 -1.15 12.03
C LEU A 55 8.36 -0.47 10.66
N GLU A 56 7.17 -0.36 10.08
CA GLU A 56 6.91 0.34 8.81
C GLU A 56 7.36 1.80 8.86
N MET A 57 7.02 2.53 9.93
CA MET A 57 7.44 3.93 10.10
C MET A 57 8.96 4.06 10.17
N LEU A 58 9.65 3.23 10.97
CA LEU A 58 11.11 3.29 11.08
C LEU A 58 11.81 3.01 9.75
N MET A 59 11.31 2.02 9.00
CA MET A 59 11.84 1.66 7.69
C MET A 59 11.68 2.81 6.69
N ASN A 60 10.52 3.47 6.68
CA ASN A 60 10.23 4.51 5.69
C ASN A 60 10.88 5.87 5.99
N ASN A 61 11.23 6.17 7.24
CA ASN A 61 11.58 7.55 7.65
C ASN A 61 13.04 7.77 8.07
N ILE A 62 13.80 6.72 8.43
CA ILE A 62 15.16 6.92 9.02
C ILE A 62 16.30 6.44 8.09
N GLY A 63 15.98 5.58 7.12
CA GLY A 63 16.92 5.18 6.06
C GLY A 63 17.66 3.86 6.32
N ASP A 64 18.67 3.62 5.47
CA ASP A 64 19.24 2.29 5.21
C ASP A 64 19.73 1.49 6.42
N HIS A 65 20.21 2.15 7.46
CA HIS A 65 20.71 1.45 8.65
C HIS A 65 19.58 0.69 9.37
N ILE A 66 18.32 1.15 9.28
CA ILE A 66 17.17 0.42 9.80
C ILE A 66 16.93 -0.85 8.99
N HIS A 67 16.95 -0.77 7.66
CA HIS A 67 16.80 -1.95 6.80
C HIS A 67 17.86 -3.02 7.10
N LYS A 68 19.12 -2.62 7.27
CA LYS A 68 20.20 -3.52 7.71
C LYS A 68 19.86 -4.20 9.03
N LEU A 69 19.43 -3.44 10.05
CA LEU A 69 19.04 -4.00 11.34
C LEU A 69 17.84 -4.95 11.25
N VAL A 70 16.84 -4.64 10.40
CA VAL A 70 15.67 -5.51 10.18
C VAL A 70 16.10 -6.87 9.61
N ILE A 71 17.05 -6.86 8.67
CA ILE A 71 17.62 -8.07 8.07
C ILE A 71 18.46 -8.83 9.12
N ASP A 72 19.44 -8.17 9.72
CA ASP A 72 20.41 -8.79 10.64
C ASP A 72 19.75 -9.36 11.90
N THR A 73 18.68 -8.70 12.37
CA THR A 73 17.91 -9.20 13.52
C THR A 73 16.96 -10.33 13.15
N GLY A 74 16.80 -10.68 11.87
CA GLY A 74 15.95 -11.78 11.42
C GLY A 74 14.45 -11.49 11.60
N ILE A 75 14.02 -10.26 11.34
CA ILE A 75 12.59 -9.89 11.35
C ILE A 75 11.87 -10.48 10.13
N LEU A 76 12.48 -10.47 8.93
CA LEU A 76 11.82 -10.95 7.71
C LEU A 76 11.32 -12.40 7.81
N PRO A 77 12.11 -13.38 8.31
CA PRO A 77 11.61 -14.74 8.51
C PRO A 77 10.45 -14.84 9.51
N ILE A 78 10.38 -13.92 10.49
CA ILE A 78 9.26 -13.86 11.44
C ILE A 78 8.00 -13.37 10.73
N LEU A 79 8.11 -12.29 9.94
CA LEU A 79 7.00 -11.76 9.15
C LEU A 79 6.43 -12.81 8.19
N VAL A 80 7.29 -13.50 7.44
CA VAL A 80 6.89 -14.59 6.55
C VAL A 80 6.17 -15.70 7.32
N LYS A 81 6.72 -16.10 8.48
CA LYS A 81 6.10 -17.13 9.34
C LYS A 81 4.74 -16.70 9.87
N ILE A 82 4.55 -15.42 10.20
CA ILE A 82 3.23 -14.89 10.62
C ILE A 82 2.25 -15.02 9.46
N VAL A 83 2.61 -14.57 8.26
CA VAL A 83 1.72 -14.63 7.07
C VAL A 83 1.38 -16.07 6.67
N LYS A 84 2.32 -17.01 6.79
CA LYS A 84 2.08 -18.42 6.49
C LYS A 84 1.22 -19.14 7.54
N LYS A 85 1.26 -18.70 8.79
CA LYS A 85 0.38 -19.24 9.84
C LYS A 85 -1.05 -18.75 9.63
N LYS A 86 -2.03 -19.49 10.17
CA LYS A 86 -3.44 -19.05 10.26
C LYS A 86 -3.62 -17.95 11.31
N SER A 87 -2.80 -16.89 11.27
CA SER A 87 -3.04 -15.69 12.05
C SER A 87 -4.21 -14.90 11.46
N ASP A 88 -4.64 -13.89 12.19
CA ASP A 88 -5.74 -13.01 11.80
C ASP A 88 -5.52 -12.38 10.41
N LEU A 89 -6.57 -12.34 9.60
CA LEU A 89 -6.49 -12.01 8.18
C LEU A 89 -5.97 -10.58 7.91
N PRO A 90 -6.47 -9.52 8.59
CA PRO A 90 -5.97 -8.17 8.42
C PRO A 90 -4.47 -8.03 8.72
N VAL A 91 -3.96 -8.79 9.69
CA VAL A 91 -2.53 -8.78 10.05
C VAL A 91 -1.69 -9.39 8.93
N ARG A 92 -2.14 -10.53 8.40
CA ARG A 92 -1.44 -11.22 7.32
C ARG A 92 -1.39 -10.33 6.07
N GLU A 93 -2.53 -9.69 5.73
CA GLU A 93 -2.65 -8.77 4.59
C GLU A 93 -1.71 -7.58 4.76
N ARG A 94 -1.73 -6.94 5.95
CA ARG A 94 -0.84 -5.81 6.25
C ARG A 94 0.64 -6.17 6.11
N ILE A 95 1.06 -7.32 6.64
CA ILE A 95 2.47 -7.74 6.55
C ILE A 95 2.86 -8.03 5.11
N PHE A 96 1.98 -8.68 4.34
CA PHE A 96 2.22 -8.93 2.93
C PHE A 96 2.37 -7.63 2.13
N LEU A 97 1.46 -6.68 2.32
CA LEU A 97 1.52 -5.36 1.67
C LEU A 97 2.78 -4.58 2.06
N LEU A 98 3.20 -4.65 3.33
CA LEU A 98 4.46 -4.05 3.78
C LEU A 98 5.65 -4.64 3.02
N LEU A 99 5.72 -5.97 2.90
CA LEU A 99 6.80 -6.65 2.18
C LEU A 99 6.78 -6.33 0.68
N ASP A 100 5.61 -6.31 0.05
CA ASP A 100 5.45 -5.98 -1.38
C ASP A 100 5.86 -4.53 -1.69
N ALA A 101 5.37 -3.58 -0.89
CA ALA A 101 5.72 -2.17 -1.05
C ALA A 101 7.23 -1.95 -0.82
N THR A 102 7.79 -2.57 0.23
CA THR A 102 9.22 -2.42 0.57
C THR A 102 10.12 -3.05 -0.49
N GLN A 103 9.81 -4.25 -0.99
CA GLN A 103 10.64 -4.85 -2.04
C GLN A 103 10.58 -4.05 -3.33
N THR A 104 9.40 -3.51 -3.68
CA THR A 104 9.21 -2.69 -4.88
C THR A 104 10.03 -1.40 -4.78
N SER A 105 9.95 -0.70 -3.65
CA SER A 105 10.66 0.58 -3.46
C SER A 105 12.17 0.43 -3.40
N LEU A 106 12.68 -0.74 -2.97
CA LEU A 106 14.12 -1.00 -2.82
C LEU A 106 14.76 -1.66 -4.04
N GLY A 107 14.05 -1.81 -5.16
CA GLY A 107 14.57 -2.32 -6.43
C GLY A 107 14.44 -3.84 -6.63
N GLY A 108 13.62 -4.51 -5.83
CA GLY A 108 13.29 -5.93 -5.99
C GLY A 108 14.50 -6.86 -5.86
N ALA A 109 14.58 -7.87 -6.73
CA ALA A 109 15.62 -8.91 -6.70
C ALA A 109 17.05 -8.37 -6.93
N SER A 110 17.17 -7.29 -7.70
CA SER A 110 18.45 -6.62 -8.01
C SER A 110 18.71 -5.40 -7.12
N GLY A 111 17.85 -5.18 -6.11
CA GLY A 111 17.88 -4.04 -5.23
C GLY A 111 18.99 -4.09 -4.18
N LYS A 112 19.11 -3.01 -3.40
CA LYS A 112 20.09 -2.90 -2.31
C LYS A 112 19.87 -3.92 -1.19
N PHE A 113 18.62 -4.34 -1.01
CA PHE A 113 18.16 -5.24 0.04
C PHE A 113 17.30 -6.38 -0.55
N PRO A 114 17.90 -7.30 -1.34
CA PRO A 114 17.16 -8.36 -2.05
C PRO A 114 16.47 -9.37 -1.11
N GLN A 115 16.79 -9.33 0.18
CA GLN A 115 16.14 -10.14 1.21
C GLN A 115 14.65 -9.81 1.35
N TYR A 116 14.23 -8.56 1.11
CA TYR A 116 12.81 -8.20 1.08
C TYR A 116 12.09 -8.87 -0.10
N TYR A 117 12.68 -8.86 -1.29
CA TYR A 117 12.15 -9.58 -2.45
C TYR A 117 12.04 -11.07 -2.18
N THR A 118 13.08 -11.67 -1.59
CA THR A 118 13.09 -13.10 -1.24
C THR A 118 11.94 -13.44 -0.30
N ALA A 119 11.74 -12.63 0.76
CA ALA A 119 10.65 -12.83 1.72
C ALA A 119 9.25 -12.67 1.09
N TYR A 120 9.08 -11.67 0.21
CA TYR A 120 7.84 -11.48 -0.55
C TYR A 120 7.58 -12.65 -1.50
N TYR A 121 8.57 -13.03 -2.30
CA TYR A 121 8.45 -14.09 -3.30
C TYR A 121 8.13 -15.43 -2.65
N GLU A 122 8.69 -15.73 -1.48
CA GLU A 122 8.37 -16.92 -0.70
C GLU A 122 6.88 -17.01 -0.29
N LEU A 123 6.23 -15.86 -0.05
CA LEU A 123 4.80 -15.80 0.24
C LEU A 123 3.95 -15.99 -1.02
N VAL A 124 4.37 -15.36 -2.12
CA VAL A 124 3.70 -15.53 -3.43
C VAL A 124 3.78 -16.99 -3.88
N SER A 125 4.96 -17.61 -3.81
CA SER A 125 5.16 -19.01 -4.20
C SER A 125 4.41 -19.99 -3.30
N ALA A 126 4.13 -19.60 -2.05
CA ALA A 126 3.30 -20.38 -1.13
C ALA A 126 1.79 -20.24 -1.38
N GLY A 127 1.38 -19.46 -2.39
CA GLY A 127 -0.03 -19.29 -2.74
C GLY A 127 -0.83 -18.49 -1.73
N VAL A 128 -0.18 -17.57 -0.99
CA VAL A 128 -0.89 -16.69 -0.05
C VAL A 128 -1.88 -15.80 -0.82
N GLN A 129 -3.17 -16.09 -0.69
CA GLN A 129 -4.26 -15.28 -1.22
C GLN A 129 -4.97 -14.57 -0.07
N PHE A 130 -5.27 -13.28 -0.25
CA PHE A 130 -6.06 -12.49 0.69
C PHE A 130 -7.49 -12.34 0.16
N PRO A 131 -8.53 -12.66 0.97
CA PRO A 131 -9.92 -12.35 0.63
C PRO A 131 -10.08 -10.86 0.35
N GLN A 132 -10.79 -10.54 -0.72
CA GLN A 132 -11.30 -9.21 -0.99
C GLN A 132 -12.10 -8.71 0.23
N ARG A 133 -11.84 -7.49 0.70
CA ARG A 133 -12.77 -6.84 1.63
C ARG A 133 -14.14 -6.79 0.95
N PRO A 134 -15.25 -7.15 1.63
CA PRO A 134 -16.57 -6.87 1.10
C PRO A 134 -16.63 -5.39 0.76
N ARG A 135 -16.85 -5.06 -0.52
CA ARG A 135 -17.30 -3.73 -0.88
C ARG A 135 -18.59 -3.54 -0.11
N THR A 136 -18.66 -2.53 0.76
CA THR A 136 -19.95 -2.03 1.23
C THR A 136 -20.64 -1.47 0.00
N ILE A 137 -21.41 -2.31 -0.68
CA ILE A 137 -22.25 -1.92 -1.80
C ILE A 137 -23.23 -0.90 -1.20
N PRO A 138 -23.27 0.36 -1.65
CA PRO A 138 -24.40 1.23 -1.33
C PRO A 138 -25.63 0.51 -1.87
N SER A 139 -26.58 0.16 -0.99
CA SER A 139 -27.83 -0.47 -1.39
C SER A 139 -28.58 0.45 -2.36
N SER A 140 -28.35 0.27 -3.65
CA SER A 140 -29.18 0.83 -4.69
C SER A 140 -30.39 -0.09 -4.84
N HIS A 141 -31.42 0.15 -4.03
CA HIS A 141 -32.76 -0.34 -4.34
C HIS A 141 -33.25 0.38 -5.61
N PRO A 142 -33.58 -0.33 -6.70
CA PRO A 142 -34.39 0.23 -7.75
C PRO A 142 -35.84 -0.15 -7.47
N SER A 143 -36.59 0.75 -6.84
CA SER A 143 -38.06 0.64 -6.82
C SER A 143 -38.59 1.19 -8.14
N SER A 144 -38.91 0.29 -9.07
CA SER A 144 -39.77 0.58 -10.23
C SER A 144 -41.22 0.30 -9.84
N ASP A 145 -42.05 1.35 -9.91
CA ASP A 145 -43.27 1.40 -10.74
C ASP A 145 -44.50 2.07 -10.11
N ALA A 146 -45.08 2.91 -10.97
CA ALA A 146 -46.51 3.17 -11.15
C ALA A 146 -47.25 4.19 -10.24
N ASN A 147 -47.21 5.46 -10.66
CA ASN A 147 -48.35 6.19 -11.24
C ASN A 147 -49.73 6.16 -10.51
N LYS A 148 -50.13 7.25 -9.84
CA LYS A 148 -51.26 8.15 -10.24
C LYS A 148 -51.82 9.02 -9.08
N LYS A 149 -52.10 10.27 -9.47
CA LYS A 149 -53.12 11.25 -9.01
C LYS A 149 -52.87 12.14 -7.79
N VAL A 150 -52.59 13.42 -8.12
CA VAL A 150 -53.34 14.66 -7.77
C VAL A 150 -53.86 14.79 -6.33
N THR A 151 -53.43 15.83 -5.60
CA THR A 151 -54.26 17.00 -5.18
C THR A 151 -53.39 18.07 -4.50
N LEU A 152 -53.79 19.33 -4.75
CA LEU A 152 -53.27 20.64 -4.37
C LEU A 152 -53.35 21.01 -2.86
N ASN A 153 -52.60 22.08 -2.52
CA ASN A 153 -52.67 22.99 -1.35
C ASN A 153 -51.90 22.55 -0.10
N GLY A 154 -51.16 23.40 0.63
CA GLY A 154 -50.87 24.83 0.53
C GLY A 154 -50.02 25.26 1.75
N GLU A 155 -49.35 26.41 1.61
CA GLU A 155 -48.81 27.30 2.67
C GLU A 155 -47.64 26.80 3.56
N LEU A 156 -46.64 27.59 4.00
CA LEU A 156 -46.15 28.97 3.79
C LEU A 156 -44.77 29.09 4.51
N ALA A 157 -43.91 29.99 4.00
CA ALA A 157 -42.82 30.73 4.69
C ALA A 157 -41.54 29.99 5.14
N PHE A 158 -40.32 30.56 5.16
CA PHE A 158 -39.63 31.73 4.56
C PHE A 158 -38.14 31.67 5.01
N SER A 159 -37.23 32.33 4.27
CA SER A 159 -35.81 32.69 4.58
C SER A 159 -34.71 31.59 4.51
N ARG A 160 -33.47 31.83 4.07
CA ARG A 160 -32.79 32.95 3.35
C ARG A 160 -31.32 32.53 3.07
N ASN A 161 -30.79 33.00 1.93
CA ASN A 161 -29.38 33.23 1.54
C ASN A 161 -28.42 32.13 1.05
N GLU A 162 -28.22 32.16 -0.29
CA GLU A 162 -26.96 32.50 -1.01
C GLU A 162 -25.68 31.67 -0.75
N GLY A 163 -25.40 30.77 -1.70
CA GLY A 163 -24.34 30.97 -2.70
C GLY A 163 -22.92 30.55 -2.34
N VAL A 164 -22.46 29.40 -2.87
CA VAL A 164 -21.12 29.24 -3.47
C VAL A 164 -21.17 28.15 -4.54
N THR A 165 -20.86 28.53 -5.77
CA THR A 165 -20.57 27.70 -6.94
C THR A 165 -19.25 26.97 -6.74
N LEU A 166 -19.20 25.64 -6.86
CA LEU A 166 -17.95 24.88 -6.97
C LEU A 166 -18.11 23.68 -7.92
N ALA A 167 -17.58 23.89 -9.12
CA ALA A 167 -16.98 22.93 -10.06
C ALA A 167 -17.48 21.47 -10.02
N GLN A 168 -18.22 21.08 -11.07
CA GLN A 168 -18.39 19.69 -11.48
C GLN A 168 -17.03 19.10 -11.88
N GLN A 169 -16.54 18.17 -11.05
CA GLN A 169 -15.41 17.28 -11.39
C GLN A 169 -15.87 16.18 -12.35
N PRO A 170 -15.01 15.68 -13.25
CA PRO A 170 -15.40 14.74 -14.31
C PRO A 170 -15.68 13.35 -13.75
N GLU A 171 -16.79 12.79 -14.21
CA GLU A 171 -17.25 11.43 -13.99
C GLU A 171 -16.20 10.39 -14.46
N PRO A 172 -15.84 9.37 -13.65
CA PRO A 172 -14.90 8.35 -14.09
C PRO A 172 -15.54 7.45 -15.14
N GLN A 173 -15.09 7.62 -16.40
CA GLN A 173 -15.45 6.77 -17.53
C GLN A 173 -15.16 5.30 -17.20
N ILE A 174 -16.21 4.46 -17.27
CA ILE A 174 -16.12 3.01 -17.14
C ILE A 174 -15.43 2.48 -18.40
N VAL A 175 -14.10 2.31 -18.32
CA VAL A 175 -13.31 1.76 -19.42
C VAL A 175 -13.49 0.23 -19.45
N PRO A 176 -13.85 -0.39 -20.59
CA PRO A 176 -14.03 -1.84 -20.69
C PRO A 176 -12.79 -2.62 -20.22
N GLU A 177 -13.00 -3.74 -19.53
CA GLU A 177 -11.94 -4.60 -18.99
C GLU A 177 -10.91 -5.05 -20.05
N SER A 178 -11.37 -5.28 -21.28
CA SER A 178 -10.52 -5.60 -22.44
C SER A 178 -9.54 -4.46 -22.80
N SER A 179 -9.92 -3.21 -22.55
CA SER A 179 -9.09 -2.03 -22.81
C SER A 179 -7.92 -1.92 -21.82
N ILE A 180 -8.06 -2.41 -20.60
CA ILE A 180 -7.01 -2.32 -19.57
C ILE A 180 -5.85 -3.26 -19.94
N ILE A 181 -6.15 -4.50 -20.29
CA ILE A 181 -5.14 -5.49 -20.70
C ILE A 181 -4.43 -5.00 -21.96
N GLN A 182 -5.17 -4.50 -22.94
CA GLN A 182 -4.58 -3.97 -24.18
C GLN A 182 -3.68 -2.75 -23.92
N LYS A 183 -4.11 -1.81 -23.06
CA LYS A 183 -3.28 -0.65 -22.67
C LYS A 183 -2.01 -1.08 -21.93
N ALA A 184 -2.07 -2.12 -21.10
CA ALA A 184 -0.91 -2.68 -20.43
C ALA A 184 0.08 -3.32 -21.42
N SER A 185 -0.43 -4.13 -22.36
CA SER A 185 0.39 -4.75 -23.39
C SER A 185 1.08 -3.71 -24.27
N ASN A 186 0.34 -2.70 -24.73
CA ASN A 186 0.90 -1.64 -25.58
C ASN A 186 1.96 -0.81 -24.84
N ALA A 187 1.72 -0.43 -23.59
CA ALA A 187 2.70 0.33 -22.80
C ALA A 187 4.00 -0.47 -22.60
N LEU A 188 3.88 -1.77 -22.34
CA LEU A 188 5.03 -2.68 -22.19
C LEU A 188 5.80 -2.86 -23.50
N GLU A 189 5.09 -2.96 -24.63
CA GLU A 189 5.70 -3.07 -25.96
C GLU A 189 6.51 -1.83 -26.32
N VAL A 190 5.94 -0.63 -26.13
CA VAL A 190 6.65 0.63 -26.37
C VAL A 190 7.86 0.75 -25.44
N LEU A 191 7.74 0.37 -24.16
CA LEU A 191 8.86 0.43 -23.23
C LEU A 191 10.01 -0.48 -23.67
N LYS A 192 9.68 -1.67 -24.16
CA LYS A 192 10.66 -2.61 -24.68
C LYS A 192 11.37 -2.03 -25.90
N ASP A 193 10.63 -1.49 -26.87
CA ASP A 193 11.21 -0.91 -28.08
C ASP A 193 12.13 0.28 -27.77
N VAL A 194 11.75 1.13 -26.82
CA VAL A 194 12.57 2.26 -26.36
C VAL A 194 13.85 1.75 -25.70
N LEU A 195 13.77 0.75 -24.82
CA LEU A 195 14.95 0.18 -24.16
C LEU A 195 15.88 -0.55 -25.14
N ASP A 196 15.32 -1.25 -26.12
CA ASP A 196 16.08 -1.90 -27.19
C ASP A 196 16.80 -0.85 -28.08
N ALA A 197 16.17 0.30 -28.33
CA ALA A 197 16.75 1.41 -29.09
C ALA A 197 17.81 2.20 -28.32
N VAL A 198 17.66 2.36 -27.00
CA VAL A 198 18.65 3.04 -26.13
C VAL A 198 19.98 2.25 -26.12
N GLY A 199 19.92 0.92 -26.24
CA GLY A 199 21.09 0.04 -26.35
C GLY A 199 21.94 -0.02 -25.08
N THR A 200 22.73 -1.08 -24.92
CA THR A 200 23.57 -1.30 -23.72
C THR A 200 24.75 -0.34 -23.58
N GLN A 201 25.03 0.46 -24.61
CA GLN A 201 26.18 1.36 -24.67
C GLN A 201 25.85 2.82 -24.31
N ASN A 202 24.56 3.18 -24.17
CA ASN A 202 24.15 4.53 -23.80
C ASN A 202 23.14 4.54 -22.63
N PRO A 203 23.59 4.22 -21.40
CA PRO A 203 22.72 4.08 -20.24
C PRO A 203 22.06 5.39 -19.78
N GLU A 204 22.49 6.55 -20.30
CA GLU A 204 21.84 7.83 -20.01
C GLU A 204 20.49 7.96 -20.72
N GLY A 205 20.31 7.36 -21.90
CA GLY A 205 19.03 7.36 -22.61
C GLY A 205 17.93 6.60 -21.85
N ALA A 206 18.30 5.63 -21.02
CA ALA A 206 17.35 4.90 -20.17
C ALA A 206 16.86 5.73 -18.96
N LYS A 207 17.51 6.86 -18.69
CA LYS A 207 17.14 7.82 -17.64
C LYS A 207 16.40 9.05 -18.18
N ASP A 208 16.13 9.07 -19.49
CA ASP A 208 15.36 10.15 -20.11
C ASP A 208 13.96 10.22 -19.49
N GLU A 209 13.44 11.44 -19.37
CA GLU A 209 12.12 11.72 -18.78
C GLU A 209 11.02 10.89 -19.45
N PHE A 210 11.10 10.73 -20.78
CA PHE A 210 10.16 9.90 -21.53
C PHE A 210 10.20 8.42 -21.13
N THR A 211 11.39 7.88 -20.89
CA THR A 211 11.55 6.48 -20.47
C THR A 211 11.02 6.28 -19.04
N LEU A 212 11.27 7.24 -18.15
CA LEU A 212 10.76 7.20 -16.77
C LEU A 212 9.23 7.30 -16.72
N ASP A 213 8.62 8.20 -17.50
CA ASP A 213 7.17 8.32 -17.64
C ASP A 213 6.55 7.01 -18.15
N LEU A 214 7.21 6.36 -19.10
CA LEU A 214 6.73 5.11 -19.67
C LEU A 214 6.83 3.94 -18.68
N VAL A 215 7.85 3.93 -17.82
CA VAL A 215 7.95 2.99 -16.68
C VAL A 215 6.84 3.25 -15.66
N GLU A 216 6.53 4.52 -15.35
CA GLU A 216 5.41 4.87 -14.47
C GLU A 216 4.08 4.43 -15.07
N GLN A 217 3.87 4.65 -16.37
CA GLN A 217 2.69 4.15 -17.08
C GLN A 217 2.59 2.63 -17.04
N CYS A 218 3.69 1.90 -17.26
CA CYS A 218 3.70 0.44 -17.13
C CYS A 218 3.36 -0.01 -15.71
N SER A 219 3.88 0.67 -14.69
CA SER A 219 3.55 0.41 -13.29
C SER A 219 2.07 0.64 -12.99
N PHE A 220 1.52 1.75 -13.47
CA PHE A 220 0.10 2.06 -13.35
C PHE A 220 -0.78 1.03 -14.06
N GLN A 221 -0.45 0.63 -15.30
CA GLN A 221 -1.19 -0.42 -15.99
C GLN A 221 -1.05 -1.78 -15.30
N LYS A 222 0.13 -2.11 -14.75
CA LYS A 222 0.33 -3.33 -13.93
C LYS A 222 -0.61 -3.35 -12.74
N GLN A 223 -0.74 -2.23 -12.02
CA GLN A 223 -1.69 -2.11 -10.90
C GLN A 223 -3.13 -2.29 -11.36
N ARG A 224 -3.51 -1.73 -12.51
CA ARG A 224 -4.86 -1.89 -13.07
C ARG A 224 -5.16 -3.30 -13.54
N VAL A 225 -4.22 -3.97 -14.20
CA VAL A 225 -4.35 -5.38 -14.59
C VAL A 225 -4.43 -6.27 -13.34
N MET A 226 -3.61 -6.01 -12.33
CA MET A 226 -3.71 -6.70 -11.05
C MET A 226 -5.10 -6.51 -10.43
N HIS A 227 -5.59 -5.27 -10.35
CA HIS A 227 -6.93 -4.98 -9.87
C HIS A 227 -8.01 -5.70 -10.69
N LEU A 228 -7.89 -5.71 -12.02
CA LEU A 228 -8.82 -6.40 -12.91
C LEU A 228 -8.86 -7.92 -12.66
N VAL A 229 -7.69 -8.57 -12.60
CA VAL A 229 -7.56 -10.00 -12.27
C VAL A 229 -8.14 -10.29 -10.89
N MET A 230 -8.00 -9.35 -9.96
CA MET A 230 -8.60 -9.45 -8.64
C MET A 230 -10.14 -9.29 -8.67
N THR A 231 -10.71 -8.50 -9.59
CA THR A 231 -12.16 -8.20 -9.66
C THR A 231 -13.00 -9.12 -10.56
N SER A 232 -12.42 -9.80 -11.55
CA SER A 232 -13.18 -10.61 -12.53
C SER A 232 -13.55 -12.03 -12.04
N ARG A 233 -13.86 -12.22 -10.74
CA ARG A 233 -14.35 -13.48 -10.17
C ARG A 233 -15.61 -13.28 -9.34
#